data_AF-A0A2W4TZI6-F1
#
_entry.id   AF-A0A2W4TZI6-F1
#
_cell.length_a   1.000
_cell.length_b   1.000
_cell.length_c   1.000
_cell.angle_alpha   90.00
_cell.angle_beta   90.00
_cell.angle_gamma   90.00
#
_symmetry.space_group_name_H-M   'P 1'
#
loop_
_entity.id
_entity.type
_entity.pdbx_description
1 polymer ?
#
loop_
_entity_poly.entity_id
_entity_poly.type
_entity_poly.pdbx_seq_one_letter_code
_entity_poly.pdbx_strand_id
1 'polypeptide(L)'
;MKVEFLDQTLRDGQQSLWGMRMQARHALPACDALDRTGFRVIDLTGSHHFEVLVRHCREDPWAMLDALAAAMPHTVLRSGMRANAAISFRTTPDALMDLWMRQLNCHGARSFWIYDVLFDIARTRRLARVAKEFGSEIAGAIMFTLSPVHTDEYYAGKAAALAALPEVDTLLLYDTAGVLEKDRLATLLPAILAQARGKPIEFHANNLMGQSAKAYCDALALGVSILHTASRPMANGPSVPSTECIAANLAHLGHSHDLDLAWLPPVAAHFEAMGAKCGFRVNQHAEYDLFGIAHQIPGGMVGTLRAQLQQHGMEDRLHEVLAEVATVRRELGWPGMATPFSQLVGIQSVLNIVTGKRWSVIPEEVITYAAGHYGEPVAPIDPQVLDRIMADPKAAHVLATPPEQPTLAELHRRHGTDDDDELFLRALVPQADIDRMRAAGPLVRSLPLASSAEADQVIRLMRTLGSRHFRLASETLSVELAR
;
A
#
# COMPACT_ATOMS: atom_id res chain seq x y z
N MET A 1 -23.97 -16.82 -3.44
CA MET A 1 -22.74 -17.30 -4.12
C MET A 1 -21.68 -17.61 -3.09
N LYS A 2 -20.61 -18.30 -3.48
CA LYS A 2 -19.42 -18.47 -2.67
C LYS A 2 -18.51 -17.25 -2.87
N VAL A 3 -18.04 -16.65 -1.77
CA VAL A 3 -17.17 -15.48 -1.76
C VAL A 3 -15.84 -15.87 -1.16
N GLU A 4 -14.75 -15.44 -1.81
CA GLU A 4 -13.38 -15.61 -1.33
C GLU A 4 -12.89 -14.34 -0.66
N PHE A 5 -11.99 -14.49 0.31
CA PHE A 5 -11.39 -13.37 1.03
C PHE A 5 -9.89 -13.31 0.76
N LEU A 6 -9.40 -12.08 0.60
CA LEU A 6 -7.99 -11.78 0.53
C LEU A 6 -7.62 -10.89 1.72
N ASP A 7 -6.68 -11.36 2.54
CA ASP A 7 -6.26 -10.63 3.73
C ASP A 7 -5.26 -9.51 3.38
N GLN A 8 -5.50 -8.35 3.98
CA GLN A 8 -4.69 -7.13 3.86
C GLN A 8 -4.06 -6.72 5.19
N THR A 9 -4.19 -7.53 6.25
CA THR A 9 -3.75 -7.19 7.61
C THR A 9 -2.25 -6.84 7.64
N LEU A 10 -1.44 -7.65 6.96
CA LEU A 10 0.02 -7.51 6.92
C LEU A 10 0.53 -6.54 5.83
N ARG A 11 -0.33 -6.04 4.93
CA ARG A 11 0.04 -5.05 3.90
C ARG A 11 -0.74 -3.75 4.04
N ASP A 12 -1.95 -3.65 3.49
CA ASP A 12 -2.66 -2.37 3.45
C ASP A 12 -3.16 -1.92 4.84
N GLY A 13 -3.45 -2.86 5.73
CA GLY A 13 -3.79 -2.59 7.13
C GLY A 13 -2.70 -1.82 7.86
N GLN A 14 -1.48 -2.37 7.86
CA GLN A 14 -0.34 -1.69 8.49
C GLN A 14 0.13 -0.45 7.72
N GLN A 15 -0.02 -0.41 6.39
CA GLN A 15 0.25 0.79 5.61
C GLN A 15 -0.66 1.93 6.04
N SER A 16 -1.95 1.64 6.16
CA SER A 16 -2.99 2.62 6.48
C SER A 16 -2.96 3.08 7.93
N LEU A 17 -2.62 2.20 8.88
CA LEU A 17 -2.72 2.50 10.31
C LEU A 17 -1.36 2.71 10.99
N TRP A 18 -0.33 1.98 10.57
CA TRP A 18 0.97 1.91 11.24
C TRP A 18 2.10 2.52 10.40
N GLY A 19 1.78 3.06 9.21
CA GLY A 19 2.75 3.69 8.31
C GLY A 19 3.81 2.71 7.79
N MET A 20 3.43 1.45 7.55
CA MET A 20 4.29 0.34 7.14
C MET A 20 5.42 -0.03 8.14
N ARG A 21 5.26 0.30 9.43
CA ARG A 21 6.29 0.05 10.47
C ARG A 21 6.11 -1.28 11.19
N MET A 22 5.35 -2.22 10.63
CA MET A 22 5.26 -3.57 11.20
C MET A 22 6.61 -4.27 11.02
N GLN A 23 7.13 -4.83 12.10
CA GLN A 23 8.39 -5.56 12.13
C GLN A 23 8.12 -7.05 12.22
N ALA A 24 9.14 -7.87 11.97
CA ALA A 24 9.02 -9.33 12.08
C ALA A 24 8.43 -9.77 13.44
N ARG A 25 8.91 -9.20 14.55
CA ARG A 25 8.38 -9.45 15.91
C ARG A 25 6.92 -9.08 16.13
N HIS A 26 6.37 -8.17 15.33
CA HIS A 26 4.97 -7.76 15.40
C HIS A 26 4.08 -8.70 14.59
N ALA A 27 4.56 -9.20 13.45
CA ALA A 27 3.77 -10.00 12.51
C ALA A 27 3.83 -11.52 12.79
N LEU A 28 5.04 -12.06 13.03
CA LEU A 28 5.28 -13.50 13.09
C LEU A 28 4.38 -14.25 14.09
N PRO A 29 4.08 -13.74 15.29
CA PRO A 29 3.23 -14.47 16.24
C PRO A 29 1.78 -14.69 15.76
N ALA A 30 1.27 -13.90 14.79
CA ALA A 30 -0.07 -14.06 14.23
C ALA A 30 -0.11 -14.88 12.93
N CYS A 31 1.04 -15.22 12.35
CA CYS A 31 1.13 -15.82 11.02
C CYS A 31 0.45 -17.20 10.94
N ASP A 32 0.67 -18.10 11.92
CA ASP A 32 0.01 -19.43 11.90
C ASP A 32 -1.52 -19.32 11.96
N ALA A 33 -2.05 -18.38 12.76
CA ALA A 33 -3.49 -18.15 12.83
C ALA A 33 -4.04 -17.58 11.51
N LEU A 34 -3.34 -16.61 10.91
CA LEU A 34 -3.70 -16.06 9.59
C LEU A 34 -3.71 -17.16 8.51
N ASP A 35 -2.67 -18.00 8.46
CA ASP A 35 -2.52 -19.07 7.48
C ASP A 35 -3.59 -20.16 7.59
N ARG A 36 -4.07 -20.43 8.82
CA ARG A 36 -5.16 -21.39 9.09
C ARG A 36 -6.56 -20.83 8.85
N THR A 37 -6.69 -19.51 8.68
CA THR A 37 -8.01 -18.87 8.57
C THR A 37 -8.74 -19.26 7.29
N GLY A 38 -8.02 -19.69 6.23
CA GLY A 38 -8.63 -20.10 4.95
C GLY A 38 -8.79 -18.94 3.96
N PHE A 39 -7.95 -17.90 4.05
CA PHE A 39 -7.88 -16.86 3.03
C PHE A 39 -7.41 -17.45 1.69
N ARG A 40 -7.91 -16.89 0.58
CA ARG A 40 -7.42 -17.25 -0.77
C ARG A 40 -5.95 -16.84 -0.92
N VAL A 41 -5.65 -15.62 -0.46
CA VAL A 41 -4.36 -14.96 -0.56
C VAL A 41 -4.17 -14.09 0.68
N ILE A 42 -2.93 -13.97 1.14
CA ILE A 42 -2.50 -12.97 2.14
C ILE A 42 -1.53 -11.99 1.46
N ASP A 43 -1.87 -10.70 1.43
CA ASP A 43 -1.00 -9.64 0.89
C ASP A 43 0.00 -9.20 1.96
N LEU A 44 1.28 -9.15 1.60
CA LEU A 44 2.37 -8.95 2.57
C LEU A 44 3.17 -7.67 2.36
N THR A 45 3.46 -7.30 1.11
CA THR A 45 4.56 -6.37 0.86
C THR A 45 4.48 -5.62 -0.45
N GLY A 46 5.43 -4.70 -0.61
CA GLY A 46 5.71 -3.91 -1.80
C GLY A 46 7.03 -3.15 -1.57
N SER A 47 7.54 -2.47 -2.58
CA SER A 47 8.85 -1.81 -2.50
C SER A 47 8.92 -0.71 -1.43
N HIS A 48 7.83 0.01 -1.17
CA HIS A 48 7.81 1.03 -0.11
C HIS A 48 7.91 0.40 1.29
N HIS A 49 7.40 -0.82 1.49
CA HIS A 49 7.55 -1.53 2.76
C HIS A 49 9.03 -1.85 3.01
N PHE A 50 9.76 -2.28 1.98
CA PHE A 50 11.21 -2.48 2.05
C PHE A 50 11.94 -1.20 2.46
N GLU A 51 11.60 -0.07 1.84
CA GLU A 51 12.19 1.23 2.20
C GLU A 51 11.95 1.55 3.68
N VAL A 52 10.71 1.39 4.17
CA VAL A 52 10.37 1.69 5.56
C VAL A 52 11.08 0.75 6.54
N LEU A 53 11.17 -0.54 6.23
CA LEU A 53 11.87 -1.51 7.06
C LEU A 53 13.34 -1.16 7.23
N VAL A 54 14.02 -0.81 6.14
CA VAL A 54 15.45 -0.44 6.21
C VAL A 54 15.64 0.89 6.95
N ARG A 55 14.91 1.93 6.55
CA ARG A 55 15.16 3.31 7.02
C ARG A 55 14.65 3.56 8.44
N HIS A 56 13.50 2.98 8.79
CA HIS A 56 12.79 3.30 10.03
C HIS A 56 12.82 2.16 11.05
N CYS A 57 12.73 0.90 10.60
CA CYS A 57 12.73 -0.24 11.50
C CYS A 57 14.13 -0.85 11.70
N ARG A 58 15.05 -0.59 10.77
CA ARG A 58 16.39 -1.19 10.71
C ARG A 58 16.33 -2.71 10.66
N GLU A 59 15.38 -3.24 9.90
CA GLU A 59 15.22 -4.68 9.67
C GLU A 59 15.50 -5.03 8.21
N ASP A 60 16.15 -6.18 8.02
CA ASP A 60 16.38 -6.74 6.69
C ASP A 60 15.05 -7.20 6.08
N PRO A 61 14.59 -6.56 4.99
CA PRO A 61 13.29 -6.87 4.41
C PRO A 61 13.26 -8.21 3.68
N TRP A 62 14.39 -8.69 3.15
CA TRP A 62 14.48 -10.01 2.52
C TRP A 62 14.35 -11.11 3.56
N ALA A 63 15.11 -11.00 4.65
CA ALA A 63 15.00 -11.92 5.77
C ALA A 63 13.58 -11.89 6.38
N MET A 64 12.92 -10.73 6.40
CA MET A 64 11.56 -10.60 6.93
C MET A 64 10.56 -11.32 6.02
N LEU A 65 10.68 -11.14 4.70
CA LEU A 65 9.85 -11.82 3.73
C LEU A 65 10.00 -13.34 3.82
N ASP A 66 11.24 -13.85 3.91
CA ASP A 66 11.52 -15.28 4.11
C ASP A 66 10.90 -15.82 5.41
N ALA A 67 10.99 -15.06 6.50
CA ALA A 67 10.43 -15.47 7.78
C ALA A 67 8.90 -15.51 7.75
N LEU A 68 8.24 -14.57 7.08
CA LEU A 68 6.80 -14.56 6.88
C LEU A 68 6.36 -15.71 5.97
N ALA A 69 7.10 -15.94 4.88
CA ALA A 69 6.82 -17.04 3.95
C ALA A 69 6.94 -18.41 4.62
N ALA A 70 7.98 -18.61 5.43
CA ALA A 70 8.15 -19.83 6.21
C ALA A 70 7.07 -20.03 7.29
N ALA A 71 6.48 -18.94 7.80
CA ALA A 71 5.46 -18.98 8.84
C ALA A 71 4.03 -19.15 8.30
N MET A 72 3.81 -19.00 6.99
CA MET A 72 2.51 -19.13 6.32
C MET A 72 2.60 -20.04 5.07
N PRO A 73 2.96 -21.33 5.22
CA PRO A 73 3.19 -22.22 4.09
C PRO A 73 1.92 -22.68 3.36
N HIS A 74 0.72 -22.49 3.93
CA HIS A 74 -0.52 -23.05 3.39
C HIS A 74 -1.27 -22.08 2.45
N THR A 75 -1.05 -20.77 2.60
CA THR A 75 -1.74 -19.73 1.85
C THR A 75 -0.85 -19.08 0.81
N VAL A 76 -1.42 -18.70 -0.34
CA VAL A 76 -0.68 -17.97 -1.38
C VAL A 76 -0.34 -16.56 -0.86
N LEU A 77 0.94 -16.19 -0.94
CA LEU A 77 1.43 -14.89 -0.49
C LEU A 77 1.52 -13.93 -1.67
N ARG A 78 1.00 -12.71 -1.48
CA ARG A 78 0.94 -11.67 -2.52
C ARG A 78 1.86 -10.49 -2.21
N SER A 79 2.37 -9.89 -3.28
CA SER A 79 3.07 -8.61 -3.25
C SER A 79 2.46 -7.62 -4.24
N GLY A 80 2.50 -6.32 -3.90
CA GLY A 80 2.13 -5.24 -4.80
C GLY A 80 3.26 -4.85 -5.76
N MET A 81 2.88 -4.54 -6.99
CA MET A 81 3.81 -4.11 -8.04
C MET A 81 3.23 -2.95 -8.85
N ARG A 82 3.78 -1.75 -8.65
CA ARG A 82 3.48 -0.61 -9.53
C ARG A 82 4.26 -0.77 -10.84
N ALA A 83 3.58 -0.76 -11.98
CA ALA A 83 4.18 -1.15 -13.25
C ALA A 83 5.34 -0.26 -13.73
N ASN A 84 5.34 1.02 -13.36
CA ASN A 84 6.33 2.00 -13.81
C ASN A 84 7.43 2.29 -12.78
N ALA A 85 7.26 1.94 -11.50
CA ALA A 85 8.27 2.28 -10.50
C ALA A 85 8.17 1.48 -9.19
N ALA A 86 9.30 0.91 -8.77
CA ALA A 86 9.51 0.34 -7.44
C ALA A 86 10.27 1.30 -6.52
N ILE A 87 11.09 2.19 -7.07
CA ILE A 87 12.01 3.05 -6.31
C ILE A 87 11.60 4.51 -6.50
N SER A 88 11.45 5.24 -5.39
CA SER A 88 11.20 6.68 -5.39
C SER A 88 9.96 7.10 -6.19
N PHE A 89 9.87 8.39 -6.51
CA PHE A 89 8.86 8.94 -7.39
C PHE A 89 9.24 8.87 -8.86
N ARG A 90 10.46 8.51 -9.23
CA ARG A 90 10.86 8.39 -10.64
C ARG A 90 10.51 7.03 -11.23
N THR A 91 10.35 6.99 -12.54
CA THR A 91 10.24 5.75 -13.30
C THR A 91 11.46 4.87 -13.04
N THR A 92 11.24 3.65 -12.55
CA THR A 92 12.31 2.69 -12.30
C THR A 92 12.68 2.00 -13.62
N PRO A 93 13.98 1.77 -13.91
CA PRO A 93 14.40 1.05 -15.10
C PRO A 93 13.74 -0.33 -15.22
N ASP A 94 13.40 -0.71 -16.43
CA ASP A 94 12.67 -1.94 -16.71
C ASP A 94 13.44 -3.18 -16.21
N ALA A 95 14.76 -3.23 -16.44
CA ALA A 95 15.61 -4.33 -15.99
C ALA A 95 15.60 -4.51 -14.46
N LEU A 96 15.52 -3.41 -13.71
CA LEU A 96 15.46 -3.44 -12.25
C LEU A 96 14.07 -3.86 -11.74
N MET A 97 13.00 -3.50 -12.47
CA MET A 97 11.65 -3.97 -12.17
C MET A 97 11.49 -5.47 -12.41
N ASP A 98 12.09 -6.01 -13.48
CA ASP A 98 12.10 -7.46 -13.73
C ASP A 98 12.88 -8.19 -12.64
N LEU A 99 14.05 -7.67 -12.26
CA LEU A 99 14.83 -8.18 -11.15
C LEU A 99 14.02 -8.24 -9.86
N TRP A 100 13.37 -7.13 -9.50
CA TRP A 100 12.54 -7.01 -8.32
C TRP A 100 11.41 -8.03 -8.31
N MET A 101 10.71 -8.21 -9.43
CA MET A 101 9.68 -9.24 -9.59
C MET A 101 10.26 -10.65 -9.37
N ARG A 102 11.41 -10.97 -9.97
CA ARG A 102 12.06 -12.28 -9.79
C ARG A 102 12.45 -12.53 -8.34
N GLN A 103 13.07 -11.57 -7.67
CA GLN A 103 13.48 -11.74 -6.28
C GLN A 103 12.29 -11.90 -5.32
N LEU A 104 11.21 -11.13 -5.50
CA LEU A 104 9.97 -11.39 -4.75
C LEU A 104 9.46 -12.83 -4.91
N ASN A 105 9.56 -13.41 -6.12
CA ASN A 105 9.23 -14.81 -6.33
C ASN A 105 10.25 -15.75 -5.67
N CYS A 106 11.55 -15.47 -5.71
CA CYS A 106 12.56 -16.27 -4.99
C CYS A 106 12.27 -16.35 -3.49
N HIS A 107 11.78 -15.25 -2.90
CA HIS A 107 11.47 -15.11 -1.47
C HIS A 107 10.02 -15.49 -1.09
N GLY A 108 9.30 -16.21 -1.97
CA GLY A 108 8.05 -16.88 -1.61
C GLY A 108 6.75 -16.17 -2.02
N ALA A 109 6.79 -14.99 -2.63
CA ALA A 109 5.58 -14.41 -3.22
C ALA A 109 5.14 -15.25 -4.44
N ARG A 110 3.86 -15.62 -4.49
CA ARG A 110 3.26 -16.42 -5.59
C ARG A 110 2.01 -15.77 -6.19
N SER A 111 1.72 -14.54 -5.82
CA SER A 111 0.68 -13.72 -6.42
C SER A 111 1.11 -12.26 -6.47
N PHE A 112 0.67 -11.52 -7.49
CA PHE A 112 0.95 -10.10 -7.65
C PHE A 112 -0.29 -9.35 -8.10
N TRP A 113 -0.53 -8.19 -7.50
CA TRP A 113 -1.42 -7.20 -8.09
C TRP A 113 -0.56 -6.14 -8.77
N ILE A 114 -0.68 -6.07 -10.10
CA ILE A 114 0.10 -5.15 -10.93
C ILE A 114 -0.79 -3.97 -11.28
N TYR A 115 -0.32 -2.78 -10.95
CA TYR A 115 -1.12 -1.56 -11.08
C TYR A 115 -0.34 -0.41 -11.71
N ASP A 116 -1.05 0.43 -12.45
CA ASP A 116 -0.62 1.76 -12.84
C ASP A 116 -1.86 2.63 -12.94
N VAL A 117 -1.79 3.83 -12.37
CA VAL A 117 -2.91 4.78 -12.35
C VAL A 117 -3.17 5.34 -13.75
N LEU A 118 -2.14 5.39 -14.61
CA LEU A 118 -2.26 5.82 -16.01
C LEU A 118 -2.40 4.63 -16.98
N PHE A 119 -2.44 3.39 -16.47
CA PHE A 119 -2.68 2.17 -17.22
C PHE A 119 -1.66 1.86 -18.34
N ASP A 120 -0.35 1.84 -18.03
CA ASP A 120 0.66 1.25 -18.91
C ASP A 120 0.48 -0.29 -19.00
N ILE A 121 -0.38 -0.69 -19.94
CA ILE A 121 -0.70 -2.11 -20.21
C ILE A 121 0.54 -2.88 -20.71
N ALA A 122 1.46 -2.21 -21.40
CA ALA A 122 2.65 -2.86 -21.94
C ALA A 122 3.61 -3.26 -20.82
N ARG A 123 3.90 -2.36 -19.87
CA ARG A 123 4.70 -2.68 -18.67
C ARG A 123 3.99 -3.68 -17.78
N THR A 124 2.67 -3.55 -17.62
CA THR A 124 1.86 -4.53 -16.87
C THR A 124 2.04 -5.93 -17.45
N ARG A 125 1.93 -6.09 -18.77
CA ARG A 125 2.14 -7.37 -19.45
C ARG A 125 3.56 -7.90 -19.27
N ARG A 126 4.58 -7.04 -19.38
CA ARG A 126 5.99 -7.43 -19.20
C ARG A 126 6.22 -8.05 -17.82
N LEU A 127 5.79 -7.36 -16.77
CA LEU A 127 5.95 -7.82 -15.39
C LEU A 127 5.11 -9.08 -15.11
N ALA A 128 3.89 -9.16 -15.65
CA ALA A 128 3.07 -10.35 -15.56
C ALA A 128 3.78 -11.58 -16.17
N ARG A 129 4.43 -11.42 -17.32
CA ARG A 129 5.22 -12.51 -17.94
C ARG A 129 6.36 -12.99 -17.04
N VAL A 130 7.10 -12.06 -16.43
CA VAL A 130 8.18 -12.43 -15.49
C VAL A 130 7.62 -13.20 -14.31
N ALA A 131 6.52 -12.76 -13.71
CA ALA A 131 5.88 -13.49 -12.62
C ALA A 131 5.37 -14.89 -13.05
N LYS A 132 4.88 -15.03 -14.29
CA LYS A 132 4.45 -16.31 -14.85
C LYS A 132 5.59 -17.32 -15.04
N GLU A 133 6.85 -16.88 -15.14
CA GLU A 133 8.03 -17.78 -15.12
C GLU A 133 8.06 -18.65 -13.85
N PHE A 134 7.44 -18.17 -12.76
CA PHE A 134 7.39 -18.82 -11.45
C PHE A 134 6.02 -19.44 -11.12
N GLY A 135 5.10 -19.46 -12.10
CA GLY A 135 3.74 -19.97 -11.90
C GLY A 135 2.82 -19.08 -11.06
N SER A 136 3.16 -17.80 -10.91
CA SER A 136 2.43 -16.88 -10.03
C SER A 136 1.09 -16.40 -10.60
N GLU A 137 0.14 -16.11 -9.71
CA GLU A 137 -1.16 -15.51 -10.05
C GLU A 137 -1.06 -13.99 -10.19
N ILE A 138 -1.76 -13.40 -11.16
CA ILE A 138 -1.72 -11.97 -11.49
C ILE A 138 -3.12 -11.38 -11.43
N ALA A 139 -3.28 -10.37 -10.58
CA ALA A 139 -4.40 -9.46 -10.59
C ALA A 139 -4.04 -8.21 -11.42
N GLY A 140 -4.74 -7.98 -12.53
CA GLY A 140 -4.66 -6.74 -13.28
C GLY A 140 -5.49 -5.66 -12.61
N ALA A 141 -4.84 -4.65 -12.02
CA ALA A 141 -5.55 -3.66 -11.21
C ALA A 141 -6.16 -2.53 -12.04
N ILE A 142 -7.42 -2.26 -11.77
CA ILE A 142 -8.20 -1.12 -12.24
C ILE A 142 -8.26 -0.12 -11.08
N MET A 143 -7.32 0.84 -11.10
CA MET A 143 -7.26 1.90 -10.11
C MET A 143 -8.42 2.88 -10.33
N PHE A 144 -9.46 2.78 -9.51
CA PHE A 144 -10.64 3.62 -9.60
C PHE A 144 -10.36 5.03 -9.07
N THR A 145 -10.92 6.00 -9.77
CA THR A 145 -11.05 7.38 -9.35
C THR A 145 -12.34 7.96 -9.90
N LEU A 146 -13.00 8.80 -9.11
CA LEU A 146 -14.25 9.44 -9.52
C LEU A 146 -13.94 10.84 -10.07
N SER A 147 -14.24 11.08 -11.34
CA SER A 147 -14.18 12.41 -11.96
C SER A 147 -14.99 12.46 -13.26
N PRO A 148 -15.22 13.65 -13.85
CA PRO A 148 -15.97 13.79 -15.10
C PRO A 148 -15.37 13.06 -16.32
N VAL A 149 -14.08 12.69 -16.27
CA VAL A 149 -13.40 12.03 -17.39
C VAL A 149 -13.25 10.51 -17.23
N HIS A 150 -13.55 9.99 -16.04
CA HIS A 150 -13.46 8.55 -15.72
C HIS A 150 -14.83 7.88 -15.83
N THR A 151 -15.30 7.72 -17.07
CA THR A 151 -16.61 7.14 -17.39
C THR A 151 -16.63 5.61 -17.30
N ASP A 152 -17.80 5.00 -17.49
CA ASP A 152 -17.92 3.53 -17.57
C ASP A 152 -17.21 2.98 -18.81
N GLU A 153 -17.28 3.70 -19.93
CA GLU A 153 -16.57 3.35 -21.17
C GLU A 153 -15.06 3.38 -20.96
N TYR A 154 -14.56 4.38 -20.22
CA TYR A 154 -13.13 4.44 -19.87
C TYR A 154 -12.70 3.19 -19.12
N TYR A 155 -13.38 2.84 -18.04
CA TYR A 155 -13.02 1.67 -17.23
C TYR A 155 -13.28 0.33 -17.93
N ALA A 156 -14.34 0.23 -18.72
CA ALA A 156 -14.60 -0.93 -19.58
C ALA A 156 -13.47 -1.13 -20.60
N GLY A 157 -12.96 -0.05 -21.20
CA GLY A 157 -11.79 -0.10 -22.08
C GLY A 157 -10.53 -0.60 -21.37
N LYS A 158 -10.26 -0.12 -20.15
CA LYS A 158 -9.13 -0.61 -19.34
C LYS A 158 -9.30 -2.07 -18.93
N ALA A 159 -10.50 -2.47 -18.51
CA ALA A 159 -10.83 -3.85 -18.20
C ALA A 159 -10.65 -4.78 -19.41
N ALA A 160 -11.10 -4.35 -20.60
CA ALA A 160 -10.92 -5.11 -21.85
C ALA A 160 -9.44 -5.32 -22.19
N ALA A 161 -8.61 -4.28 -22.02
CA ALA A 161 -7.19 -4.35 -22.29
C ALA A 161 -6.46 -5.30 -21.31
N LEU A 162 -6.75 -5.20 -20.01
CA LEU A 162 -6.19 -6.09 -18.99
C LEU A 162 -6.67 -7.53 -19.16
N ALA A 163 -7.97 -7.75 -19.39
CA ALA A 163 -8.54 -9.07 -19.56
C ALA A 163 -8.08 -9.79 -20.83
N ALA A 164 -7.65 -9.04 -21.86
CA ALA A 164 -7.07 -9.60 -23.07
C ALA A 164 -5.66 -10.17 -22.87
N LEU A 165 -4.97 -9.80 -21.77
CA LEU A 165 -3.69 -10.39 -21.42
C LEU A 165 -3.90 -11.82 -20.89
N PRO A 166 -3.32 -12.86 -21.54
CA PRO A 166 -3.41 -14.23 -21.04
C PRO A 166 -2.66 -14.42 -19.71
N GLU A 167 -1.73 -13.52 -19.38
CA GLU A 167 -0.97 -13.57 -18.14
C GLU A 167 -1.76 -13.05 -16.93
N VAL A 168 -2.92 -12.41 -17.12
CA VAL A 168 -3.79 -11.90 -16.03
C VAL A 168 -4.82 -12.97 -15.67
N ASP A 169 -5.00 -13.28 -14.39
CA ASP A 169 -5.94 -14.30 -13.90
C ASP A 169 -7.22 -13.66 -13.34
N THR A 170 -7.08 -12.55 -12.61
CA THR A 170 -8.19 -11.79 -12.01
C THR A 170 -8.09 -10.32 -12.40
N LEU A 171 -9.22 -9.60 -12.32
CA LEU A 171 -9.23 -8.14 -12.39
C LEU A 171 -9.51 -7.59 -10.99
N LEU A 172 -8.72 -6.60 -10.56
CA LEU A 172 -8.89 -5.96 -9.26
C LEU A 172 -9.47 -4.57 -9.42
N LEU A 173 -10.72 -4.36 -9.02
CA LEU A 173 -11.27 -3.01 -8.84
C LEU A 173 -10.71 -2.42 -7.54
N TYR A 174 -9.89 -1.38 -7.65
CA TYR A 174 -9.20 -0.79 -6.51
C TYR A 174 -9.69 0.65 -6.28
N ASP A 175 -10.45 0.88 -5.22
CA ASP A 175 -10.93 2.20 -4.79
C ASP A 175 -10.17 2.70 -3.57
N THR A 176 -9.08 3.42 -3.84
CA THR A 176 -8.17 3.94 -2.81
C THR A 176 -8.83 4.98 -1.90
N ALA A 177 -9.84 5.70 -2.41
CA ALA A 177 -10.49 6.79 -1.68
C ALA A 177 -11.79 6.35 -0.98
N GLY A 178 -12.30 5.16 -1.28
CA GLY A 178 -13.55 4.64 -0.69
C GLY A 178 -14.80 5.37 -1.17
N VAL A 179 -14.78 5.87 -2.41
CA VAL A 179 -15.81 6.74 -3.00
C VAL A 179 -16.86 6.01 -3.84
N LEU A 180 -16.74 4.69 -4.01
CA LEU A 180 -17.71 3.90 -4.78
C LEU A 180 -19.03 3.71 -4.01
N GLU A 181 -20.02 4.49 -4.41
CA GLU A 181 -21.40 4.38 -3.96
C GLU A 181 -22.22 3.43 -4.84
N LYS A 182 -23.35 2.97 -4.29
CA LYS A 182 -24.27 2.02 -4.95
C LYS A 182 -24.60 2.42 -6.39
N ASP A 183 -24.98 3.67 -6.63
CA ASP A 183 -25.42 4.12 -7.95
C ASP A 183 -24.28 4.11 -8.97
N ARG A 184 -23.05 4.45 -8.54
CA ARG A 184 -21.86 4.35 -9.39
C ARG A 184 -21.49 2.88 -9.66
N LEU A 185 -21.55 2.03 -8.63
CA LEU A 185 -21.30 0.59 -8.77
C LEU A 185 -22.28 -0.07 -9.74
N ALA A 186 -23.56 0.32 -9.69
CA ALA A 186 -24.63 -0.25 -10.50
C ALA A 186 -24.43 -0.09 -12.01
N THR A 187 -23.63 0.88 -12.45
CA THR A 187 -23.28 1.06 -13.87
C THR A 187 -21.86 0.59 -14.18
N LEU A 188 -20.91 0.88 -13.29
CA LEU A 188 -19.49 0.58 -13.48
C LEU A 188 -19.18 -0.92 -13.50
N LEU A 189 -19.66 -1.68 -12.51
CA LEU A 189 -19.32 -3.11 -12.40
C LEU A 189 -19.86 -3.91 -13.59
N PRO A 190 -21.12 -3.75 -14.04
CA PRO A 190 -21.59 -4.41 -15.25
C PRO A 190 -20.75 -4.09 -16.49
N ALA A 191 -20.31 -2.84 -16.64
CA ALA A 191 -19.46 -2.44 -17.76
C ALA A 191 -18.07 -3.12 -17.73
N ILE A 192 -17.46 -3.25 -16.55
CA ILE A 192 -16.20 -3.99 -16.35
C ILE A 192 -16.40 -5.50 -16.59
N LEU A 193 -17.45 -6.09 -16.01
CA LEU A 193 -17.75 -7.51 -16.10
C LEU A 193 -18.01 -7.97 -17.54
N ALA A 194 -18.68 -7.15 -18.34
CA ALA A 194 -18.88 -7.41 -19.76
C ALA A 194 -17.55 -7.57 -20.52
N GLN A 195 -16.46 -6.99 -20.02
CA GLN A 195 -15.13 -7.04 -20.61
C GLN A 195 -14.17 -8.01 -19.92
N ALA A 196 -14.57 -8.61 -18.79
CA ALA A 196 -13.71 -9.43 -17.93
C ALA A 196 -13.29 -10.77 -18.56
N ARG A 197 -13.95 -11.23 -19.63
CA ARG A 197 -13.65 -12.50 -20.33
C ARG A 197 -13.64 -13.70 -19.37
N GLY A 198 -14.59 -13.74 -18.44
CA GLY A 198 -14.73 -14.80 -17.43
C GLY A 198 -13.75 -14.72 -16.26
N LYS A 199 -12.85 -13.73 -16.22
CA LYS A 199 -11.94 -13.53 -15.09
C LYS A 199 -12.72 -13.05 -13.85
N PRO A 200 -12.49 -13.64 -12.67
CA PRO A 200 -13.09 -13.16 -11.43
C PRO A 200 -12.71 -11.70 -11.14
N ILE A 201 -13.64 -10.98 -10.51
CA ILE A 201 -13.40 -9.62 -10.03
C ILE A 201 -13.09 -9.65 -8.54
N GLU A 202 -11.92 -9.12 -8.20
CA GLU A 202 -11.52 -8.72 -6.86
C GLU A 202 -11.97 -7.29 -6.59
N PHE A 203 -12.42 -7.01 -5.35
CA PHE A 203 -12.77 -5.67 -4.93
C PHE A 203 -12.02 -5.25 -3.67
N HIS A 204 -11.29 -4.14 -3.79
CA HIS A 204 -10.58 -3.49 -2.70
C HIS A 204 -11.09 -2.04 -2.59
N ALA A 205 -11.62 -1.67 -1.43
CA ALA A 205 -12.00 -0.29 -1.16
C ALA A 205 -11.57 0.11 0.25
N ASN A 206 -10.72 1.13 0.35
CA ASN A 206 -10.39 1.73 1.65
C ASN A 206 -11.66 2.36 2.26
N ASN A 207 -11.82 2.33 3.58
CA ASN A 207 -13.06 2.72 4.25
C ASN A 207 -13.06 4.17 4.75
N LEU A 208 -12.47 5.08 3.97
CA LEU A 208 -12.20 6.48 4.37
C LEU A 208 -13.46 7.32 4.55
N MET A 209 -14.56 6.95 3.88
CA MET A 209 -15.87 7.59 4.05
C MET A 209 -16.83 6.71 4.86
N GLY A 210 -16.34 5.67 5.55
CA GLY A 210 -17.18 4.81 6.40
C GLY A 210 -18.22 3.94 5.66
N GLN A 211 -18.20 3.89 4.33
CA GLN A 211 -19.21 3.22 3.51
C GLN A 211 -18.75 1.95 2.77
N SER A 212 -17.46 1.63 2.76
CA SER A 212 -16.90 0.58 1.90
C SER A 212 -17.41 -0.82 2.25
N ALA A 213 -17.77 -1.05 3.51
CA ALA A 213 -18.45 -2.30 3.90
C ALA A 213 -19.82 -2.47 3.23
N LYS A 214 -20.55 -1.36 3.05
CA LYS A 214 -21.81 -1.35 2.30
C LYS A 214 -21.54 -1.52 0.80
N ALA A 215 -20.52 -0.84 0.27
CA ALA A 215 -20.11 -0.97 -1.13
C ALA A 215 -19.78 -2.43 -1.49
N TYR A 216 -19.13 -3.18 -0.59
CA TYR A 216 -18.90 -4.62 -0.76
C TYR A 216 -20.21 -5.39 -0.87
N CYS A 217 -21.17 -5.15 0.03
CA CYS A 217 -22.49 -5.78 -0.01
C CYS A 217 -23.22 -5.50 -1.34
N ASP A 218 -23.18 -4.25 -1.82
CA ASP A 218 -23.80 -3.87 -3.10
C ASP A 218 -23.09 -4.53 -4.30
N ALA A 219 -21.76 -4.65 -4.26
CA ALA A 219 -20.94 -5.22 -5.33
C ALA A 219 -21.11 -6.74 -5.51
N LEU A 220 -21.44 -7.48 -4.43
CA LEU A 220 -21.71 -8.91 -4.49
C LEU A 220 -22.91 -9.24 -5.38
N ALA A 221 -23.98 -8.44 -5.28
CA ALA A 221 -25.16 -8.57 -6.13
C ALA A 221 -24.86 -8.31 -7.61
N LEU A 222 -23.76 -7.62 -7.89
CA LEU A 222 -23.29 -7.29 -9.24
C LEU A 222 -22.26 -8.26 -9.78
N GLY A 223 -21.86 -9.31 -9.03
CA GLY A 223 -20.99 -10.38 -9.51
C GLY A 223 -19.53 -10.33 -9.03
N VAL A 224 -19.18 -9.44 -8.10
CA VAL A 224 -17.89 -9.51 -7.40
C VAL A 224 -17.84 -10.77 -6.54
N SER A 225 -16.71 -11.48 -6.57
CA SER A 225 -16.54 -12.77 -5.87
C SER A 225 -15.37 -12.84 -4.91
N ILE A 226 -14.45 -11.88 -4.96
CA ILE A 226 -13.27 -11.84 -4.10
C ILE A 226 -13.22 -10.47 -3.40
N LEU A 227 -13.22 -10.45 -2.07
CA LEU A 227 -13.22 -9.21 -1.28
C LEU A 227 -11.92 -9.07 -0.48
N HIS A 228 -11.33 -7.87 -0.52
CA HIS A 228 -10.13 -7.56 0.27
C HIS A 228 -10.54 -7.04 1.64
N THR A 229 -10.08 -7.68 2.71
CA THR A 229 -10.40 -7.29 4.09
C THR A 229 -9.18 -7.36 4.98
N ALA A 230 -9.26 -6.78 6.18
CA ALA A 230 -8.21 -6.89 7.19
C ALA A 230 -8.83 -7.31 8.53
N SER A 231 -8.04 -7.87 9.44
CA SER A 231 -8.50 -8.15 10.81
C SER A 231 -8.96 -6.85 11.49
N ARG A 232 -10.03 -6.92 12.29
CA ARG A 232 -10.70 -5.76 12.92
C ARG A 232 -9.79 -4.64 13.46
N PRO A 233 -8.76 -4.91 14.30
CA PRO A 233 -7.87 -3.85 14.80
C PRO A 233 -7.07 -3.15 13.70
N MET A 234 -6.86 -3.82 12.56
CA MET A 234 -6.10 -3.36 11.41
C MET A 234 -6.98 -2.89 10.24
N ALA A 235 -8.29 -2.80 10.46
CA ALA A 235 -9.29 -2.48 9.46
C ALA A 235 -9.91 -1.10 9.68
N ASN A 236 -10.76 -0.69 8.73
CA ASN A 236 -11.56 0.52 8.72
C ASN A 236 -10.74 1.83 8.78
N GLY A 237 -11.45 2.97 8.77
CA GLY A 237 -10.85 4.29 8.64
C GLY A 237 -10.03 4.35 7.35
N PRO A 238 -8.69 4.55 7.41
CA PRO A 238 -7.86 4.54 6.21
C PRO A 238 -7.69 3.15 5.56
N SER A 239 -7.99 2.06 6.27
CA SER A 239 -7.85 0.68 5.80
C SER A 239 -9.16 0.13 5.20
N VAL A 240 -9.12 -1.07 4.65
CA VAL A 240 -10.29 -1.80 4.13
C VAL A 240 -11.27 -2.25 5.24
N PRO A 241 -12.53 -2.62 4.91
CA PRO A 241 -13.46 -3.21 5.87
C PRO A 241 -12.91 -4.45 6.60
N SER A 242 -13.37 -4.67 7.83
CA SER A 242 -12.90 -5.78 8.65
C SER A 242 -13.43 -7.13 8.17
N THR A 243 -12.58 -8.16 8.13
CA THR A 243 -12.94 -9.54 7.76
C THR A 243 -14.13 -10.05 8.56
N GLU A 244 -14.15 -9.80 9.87
CA GLU A 244 -15.18 -10.24 10.80
C GLU A 244 -16.56 -9.64 10.46
N CYS A 245 -16.61 -8.35 10.10
CA CYS A 245 -17.85 -7.68 9.72
C CYS A 245 -18.36 -8.20 8.37
N ILE A 246 -17.46 -8.32 7.38
CA ILE A 246 -17.87 -8.76 6.05
C ILE A 246 -18.33 -10.22 6.08
N ALA A 247 -17.64 -11.11 6.80
CA ALA A 247 -18.08 -12.50 6.99
C ALA A 247 -19.49 -12.58 7.60
N ALA A 248 -19.79 -11.78 8.62
CA ALA A 248 -21.13 -11.70 9.21
C ALA A 248 -22.18 -11.15 8.22
N ASN A 249 -21.83 -10.11 7.46
CA ASN A 249 -22.72 -9.54 6.44
C ASN A 249 -23.04 -10.58 5.34
N LEU A 250 -22.05 -11.36 4.90
CA LEU A 250 -22.26 -12.43 3.93
C LEU A 250 -23.27 -13.46 4.43
N ALA A 251 -23.17 -13.87 5.70
CA ALA A 251 -24.12 -14.80 6.31
C ALA A 251 -25.56 -14.24 6.30
N HIS A 252 -25.73 -12.96 6.65
CA HIS A 252 -27.03 -12.29 6.59
C HIS A 252 -27.59 -12.14 5.17
N LEU A 253 -26.70 -12.01 4.17
CA LEU A 253 -27.06 -11.94 2.74
C LEU A 253 -27.23 -13.31 2.08
N GLY A 254 -27.06 -14.42 2.81
CA GLY A 254 -27.17 -15.78 2.28
C GLY A 254 -26.04 -16.16 1.32
N HIS A 255 -24.85 -15.58 1.51
CA HIS A 255 -23.61 -15.98 0.83
C HIS A 255 -22.76 -16.88 1.73
N SER A 256 -21.94 -17.72 1.11
CA SER A 256 -21.04 -18.64 1.81
C SER A 256 -19.57 -18.25 1.58
N HIS A 257 -18.69 -18.70 2.47
CA HIS A 257 -17.24 -18.54 2.39
C HIS A 257 -16.54 -19.74 3.05
N ASP A 258 -15.23 -19.87 2.84
CA ASP A 258 -14.43 -20.98 3.43
C ASP A 258 -13.68 -20.60 4.70
N LEU A 259 -13.79 -19.35 5.18
CA LEU A 259 -13.07 -18.92 6.38
C LEU A 259 -13.44 -19.75 7.62
N ASP A 260 -12.42 -20.23 8.34
CA ASP A 260 -12.56 -20.73 9.71
C ASP A 260 -12.54 -19.55 10.68
N LEU A 261 -13.75 -19.14 11.08
CA LEU A 261 -13.97 -17.98 11.93
C LEU A 261 -13.33 -18.11 13.33
N ALA A 262 -12.94 -19.32 13.76
CA ALA A 262 -12.27 -19.52 15.04
C ALA A 262 -10.88 -18.86 15.11
N TRP A 263 -10.25 -18.62 13.95
CA TRP A 263 -8.94 -17.97 13.87
C TRP A 263 -8.98 -16.44 13.82
N LEU A 264 -10.16 -15.83 13.61
CA LEU A 264 -10.27 -14.36 13.59
C LEU A 264 -10.01 -13.72 14.97
N PRO A 265 -10.60 -14.21 16.09
CA PRO A 265 -10.34 -13.64 17.41
C PRO A 265 -8.86 -13.62 17.85
N PRO A 266 -8.05 -14.70 17.70
CA PRO A 266 -6.64 -14.64 18.11
C PRO A 266 -5.82 -13.67 17.26
N VAL A 267 -6.09 -13.55 15.96
CA VAL A 267 -5.43 -12.55 15.10
C VAL A 267 -5.79 -11.13 15.56
N ALA A 268 -7.07 -10.85 15.79
CA ALA A 268 -7.54 -9.56 16.25
C ALA A 268 -6.95 -9.20 17.64
N ALA A 269 -7.01 -10.12 18.60
CA ALA A 269 -6.46 -9.89 19.94
C ALA A 269 -4.95 -9.60 19.90
N HIS A 270 -4.20 -10.30 19.03
CA HIS A 270 -2.77 -10.05 18.85
C HIS A 270 -2.47 -8.65 18.34
N PHE A 271 -3.11 -8.22 17.24
CA PHE A 271 -2.83 -6.91 16.66
C PHE A 271 -3.36 -5.75 17.51
N GLU A 272 -4.45 -5.95 18.24
CA GLU A 272 -4.92 -4.99 19.23
C GLU A 272 -3.90 -4.80 20.37
N ALA A 273 -3.39 -5.89 20.93
CA ALA A 273 -2.39 -5.86 21.99
C ALA A 273 -1.05 -5.30 21.49
N MET A 274 -0.62 -5.65 20.28
CA MET A 274 0.58 -5.09 19.64
C MET A 274 0.45 -3.59 19.41
N GLY A 275 -0.69 -3.13 18.90
CA GLY A 275 -0.95 -1.72 18.67
C GLY A 275 -0.89 -0.93 19.97
N ALA A 276 -1.57 -1.41 21.02
CA ALA A 276 -1.53 -0.81 22.34
C ALA A 276 -0.09 -0.76 22.92
N LYS A 277 0.65 -1.87 22.82
CA LYS A 277 2.01 -1.97 23.35
C LYS A 277 3.02 -1.08 22.62
N CYS A 278 2.88 -0.94 21.30
CA CYS A 278 3.83 -0.20 20.46
C CYS A 278 3.40 1.25 20.18
N GLY A 279 2.22 1.68 20.66
CA GLY A 279 1.68 3.01 20.40
C GLY A 279 1.16 3.19 18.97
N PHE A 280 0.78 2.11 18.30
CA PHE A 280 0.15 2.18 16.98
C PHE A 280 -1.38 2.28 17.10
N ARG A 281 -2.00 2.85 16.07
CA ARG A 281 -3.46 2.98 15.99
C ARG A 281 -4.09 1.63 15.70
N VAL A 282 -5.20 1.36 16.38
CA VAL A 282 -6.07 0.19 16.15
C VAL A 282 -7.54 0.62 16.21
N ASN A 283 -8.44 -0.20 15.67
CA ASN A 283 -9.89 0.03 15.73
C ASN A 283 -10.31 1.43 15.26
N GLN A 284 -9.76 1.89 14.13
CA GLN A 284 -10.08 3.20 13.58
C GLN A 284 -11.36 3.15 12.77
N HIS A 285 -12.13 4.24 12.79
CA HIS A 285 -13.36 4.38 12.02
C HIS A 285 -13.36 5.74 11.33
N ALA A 286 -14.13 5.86 10.25
CA ALA A 286 -14.40 7.12 9.59
C ALA A 286 -15.90 7.39 9.62
N GLU A 287 -16.26 8.66 9.85
CA GLU A 287 -17.60 9.16 9.59
C GLU A 287 -17.78 9.37 8.09
N TYR A 288 -19.02 9.28 7.61
CA TYR A 288 -19.32 9.53 6.21
C TYR A 288 -19.19 11.03 5.90
N ASP A 289 -18.30 11.36 4.98
CA ASP A 289 -17.98 12.73 4.58
C ASP A 289 -17.92 12.85 3.05
N LEU A 290 -18.90 13.55 2.47
CA LEU A 290 -18.98 13.82 1.04
C LEU A 290 -17.81 14.66 0.51
N PHE A 291 -17.14 15.43 1.37
CA PHE A 291 -15.97 16.20 0.94
C PHE A 291 -14.83 15.28 0.46
N GLY A 292 -14.76 14.06 0.99
CA GLY A 292 -13.87 12.99 0.53
C GLY A 292 -13.94 12.73 -0.97
N ILE A 293 -15.13 12.86 -1.58
CA ILE A 293 -15.34 12.67 -3.02
C ILE A 293 -14.60 13.73 -3.85
N ALA A 294 -14.54 14.97 -3.36
CA ALA A 294 -13.92 16.07 -4.09
C ALA A 294 -12.39 15.92 -4.15
N HIS A 295 -11.76 15.68 -2.99
CA HIS A 295 -10.30 15.64 -2.88
C HIS A 295 -9.71 14.24 -3.10
N GLN A 296 -10.43 13.16 -2.78
CA GLN A 296 -10.02 11.76 -2.96
C GLN A 296 -8.61 11.43 -2.42
N ILE A 297 -8.21 12.07 -1.33
CA ILE A 297 -6.88 11.86 -0.75
C ILE A 297 -6.88 10.53 0.00
N PRO A 298 -5.93 9.62 -0.29
CA PRO A 298 -5.76 8.38 0.47
C PRO A 298 -5.44 8.64 1.95
N GLY A 299 -5.80 7.71 2.82
CA GLY A 299 -5.63 7.86 4.26
C GLY A 299 -4.20 8.17 4.72
N GLY A 300 -3.22 7.42 4.21
CA GLY A 300 -1.80 7.65 4.53
C GLY A 300 -1.31 9.04 4.12
N MET A 301 -1.90 9.64 3.09
CA MET A 301 -1.55 10.98 2.62
C MET A 301 -2.06 12.08 3.55
N VAL A 302 -3.24 11.91 4.18
CA VAL A 302 -3.74 12.90 5.15
C VAL A 302 -2.75 13.11 6.31
N GLY A 303 -2.16 12.02 6.81
CA GLY A 303 -1.12 12.08 7.84
C GLY A 303 0.13 12.84 7.38
N THR A 304 0.53 12.63 6.13
CA THR A 304 1.67 13.32 5.51
C THR A 304 1.42 14.83 5.38
N LEU A 305 0.25 15.23 4.88
CA LEU A 305 -0.11 16.64 4.75
C LEU A 305 -0.14 17.35 6.11
N ARG A 306 -0.69 16.69 7.15
CA ARG A 306 -0.69 17.23 8.52
C ARG A 306 0.73 17.43 9.06
N ALA A 307 1.62 16.45 8.85
CA ALA A 307 3.01 16.56 9.28
C ALA A 307 3.76 17.69 8.55
N GLN A 308 3.49 17.91 7.27
CA GLN A 308 4.05 19.02 6.50
C GLN A 308 3.54 20.38 7.01
N LEU A 309 2.23 20.50 7.26
CA LEU A 309 1.65 21.73 7.84
C LEU A 309 2.21 22.04 9.23
N GLN A 310 2.47 21.01 10.04
CA GLN A 310 3.07 21.15 11.35
C GLN A 310 4.47 21.78 11.30
N GLN A 311 5.27 21.47 10.28
CA GLN A 311 6.58 22.11 10.11
C GLN A 311 6.50 23.62 9.89
N HIS A 312 5.34 24.13 9.47
CA HIS A 312 5.05 25.54 9.27
C HIS A 312 4.17 26.15 10.38
N GLY A 313 3.75 25.37 11.38
CA GLY A 313 2.81 25.81 12.42
C GLY A 313 1.41 26.14 11.89
N MET A 314 0.96 25.40 10.88
CA MET A 314 -0.28 25.64 10.13
C MET A 314 -1.20 24.40 10.14
N GLU A 315 -1.16 23.57 11.18
CA GLU A 315 -1.94 22.32 11.24
C GLU A 315 -3.46 22.54 11.16
N ASP A 316 -3.93 23.70 11.60
CA ASP A 316 -5.32 24.15 11.55
C ASP A 316 -5.84 24.36 10.13
N ARG A 317 -4.94 24.58 9.16
CA ARG A 317 -5.28 24.82 7.74
C ARG A 317 -5.45 23.56 6.90
N LEU A 318 -5.52 22.38 7.52
CA LEU A 318 -5.68 21.11 6.78
C LEU A 318 -6.90 21.11 5.86
N HIS A 319 -8.03 21.66 6.32
CA HIS A 319 -9.25 21.71 5.50
C HIS A 319 -9.06 22.59 4.25
N GLU A 320 -8.34 23.71 4.37
CA GLU A 320 -7.99 24.56 3.24
C GLU A 320 -7.09 23.81 2.24
N VAL A 321 -6.13 23.03 2.74
CA VAL A 321 -5.28 22.18 1.89
C VAL A 321 -6.11 21.14 1.14
N LEU A 322 -7.07 20.47 1.80
CA LEU A 322 -7.93 19.49 1.12
C LEU A 322 -8.82 20.13 0.04
N ALA A 323 -9.29 21.36 0.25
CA ALA A 323 -10.03 22.09 -0.77
C ALA A 323 -9.13 22.48 -1.95
N GLU A 324 -7.89 22.89 -1.66
CA GLU A 324 -6.89 23.17 -2.68
C GLU A 324 -6.49 21.90 -3.45
N VAL A 325 -6.46 20.73 -2.80
CA VAL A 325 -6.25 19.44 -3.47
C VAL A 325 -7.30 19.17 -4.52
N ALA A 326 -8.59 19.35 -4.20
CA ALA A 326 -9.67 19.16 -5.16
C ALA A 326 -9.49 20.07 -6.39
N THR A 327 -9.00 21.30 -6.17
CA THR A 327 -8.73 22.27 -7.24
C THR A 327 -7.51 21.88 -8.08
N VAL A 328 -6.37 21.59 -7.44
CA VAL A 328 -5.12 21.19 -8.13
C VAL A 328 -5.31 19.89 -8.90
N ARG A 329 -6.05 18.91 -8.34
CA ARG A 329 -6.38 17.66 -9.04
C ARG A 329 -7.12 17.92 -10.35
N ARG A 330 -8.11 18.81 -10.35
CA ARG A 330 -8.81 19.21 -11.58
C ARG A 330 -7.87 19.90 -12.57
N GLU A 331 -7.08 20.84 -12.09
CA GLU A 331 -6.13 21.60 -12.92
C GLU A 331 -5.06 20.71 -13.56
N LEU A 332 -4.68 19.62 -12.90
CA LEU A 332 -3.73 18.64 -13.43
C LEU A 332 -4.37 17.56 -14.31
N GLY A 333 -5.62 17.75 -14.76
CA GLY A 333 -6.27 16.80 -15.67
C GLY A 333 -6.82 15.55 -14.98
N TRP A 334 -7.24 15.68 -13.71
CA TRP A 334 -7.85 14.61 -12.91
C TRP A 334 -6.98 13.35 -12.76
N PRO A 335 -5.71 13.43 -12.31
CA PRO A 335 -4.94 12.22 -12.05
C PRO A 335 -5.66 11.35 -11.00
N GLY A 336 -5.53 10.04 -11.13
CA GLY A 336 -6.02 9.13 -10.10
C GLY A 336 -5.22 9.33 -8.81
N MET A 337 -5.91 9.32 -7.68
CA MET A 337 -5.34 9.74 -6.40
C MET A 337 -4.68 8.58 -5.65
N ALA A 338 -3.66 7.98 -6.26
CA ALA A 338 -2.78 7.01 -5.63
C ALA A 338 -1.31 7.41 -5.86
N THR A 339 -0.38 6.77 -5.14
CA THR A 339 1.06 7.05 -5.28
C THR A 339 1.55 6.80 -6.71
N PRO A 340 2.25 7.76 -7.35
CA PRO A 340 2.82 8.99 -6.77
C PRO A 340 1.93 10.24 -6.86
N PHE A 341 0.84 10.19 -7.63
CA PHE A 341 0.03 11.35 -7.97
C PHE A 341 -0.67 11.99 -6.77
N SER A 342 -1.13 11.21 -5.79
CA SER A 342 -1.70 11.75 -4.55
C SER A 342 -0.68 12.60 -3.77
N GLN A 343 0.61 12.25 -3.83
CA GLN A 343 1.70 13.00 -3.20
C GLN A 343 1.99 14.30 -3.96
N LEU A 344 2.08 14.19 -5.28
CA LEU A 344 2.29 15.33 -6.18
C LEU A 344 1.20 16.40 -5.99
N VAL A 345 -0.06 15.99 -6.07
CA VAL A 345 -1.21 16.90 -5.90
C VAL A 345 -1.21 17.48 -4.48
N GLY A 346 -1.06 16.63 -3.46
CA GLY A 346 -1.07 17.04 -2.06
C GLY A 346 0.02 18.05 -1.70
N ILE A 347 1.27 17.79 -2.11
CA ILE A 347 2.41 18.67 -1.84
C ILE A 347 2.25 20.00 -2.56
N GLN A 348 1.83 20.00 -3.83
CA GLN A 348 1.56 21.24 -4.56
C GLN A 348 0.48 22.08 -3.84
N SER A 349 -0.57 21.43 -3.32
CA SER A 349 -1.61 22.11 -2.54
C SER A 349 -1.09 22.69 -1.24
N VAL A 350 -0.26 21.97 -0.48
CA VAL A 350 0.40 22.52 0.72
C VAL A 350 1.24 23.74 0.37
N LEU A 351 2.05 23.67 -0.69
CA LEU A 351 2.88 24.79 -1.14
C LEU A 351 2.03 26.01 -1.54
N ASN A 352 0.91 25.80 -2.24
CA ASN A 352 0.00 26.88 -2.61
C ASN A 352 -0.57 27.60 -1.36
N ILE A 353 -0.92 26.83 -0.32
CA ILE A 353 -1.48 27.34 0.94
C ILE A 353 -0.44 28.02 1.83
N VAL A 354 0.76 27.44 1.95
CA VAL A 354 1.86 27.94 2.78
C VAL A 354 2.46 29.22 2.19
N THR A 355 2.64 29.27 0.86
CA THR A 355 3.20 30.45 0.19
C THR A 355 2.19 31.58 0.00
N GLY A 356 0.88 31.28 0.12
CA GLY A 356 -0.20 32.21 -0.18
C GLY A 356 -0.32 32.57 -1.67
N LYS A 357 0.46 31.94 -2.55
CA LYS A 357 0.47 32.19 -4.00
C LYS A 357 0.52 30.88 -4.77
N ARG A 358 -0.63 30.52 -5.37
CA ARG A 358 -0.79 29.29 -6.16
C ARG A 358 0.24 29.21 -7.29
N TRP A 359 0.87 28.04 -7.43
CA TRP A 359 1.86 27.75 -8.48
C TRP A 359 3.12 28.62 -8.45
N SER A 360 3.47 29.21 -7.29
CA SER A 360 4.69 30.00 -7.12
C SER A 360 5.95 29.15 -6.85
N VAL A 361 5.75 27.97 -6.27
CA VAL A 361 6.77 26.94 -6.08
C VAL A 361 6.22 25.67 -6.69
N ILE A 362 6.95 25.12 -7.67
CA ILE A 362 6.53 23.94 -8.43
C ILE A 362 7.54 22.81 -8.15
N PRO A 363 7.11 21.71 -7.51
CA PRO A 363 7.93 20.52 -7.35
C PRO A 363 8.34 19.91 -8.70
N GLU A 364 9.53 19.30 -8.74
CA GLU A 364 10.03 18.64 -9.96
C GLU A 364 9.12 17.49 -10.40
N GLU A 365 8.46 16.81 -9.46
CA GLU A 365 7.51 15.75 -9.73
C GLU A 365 6.29 16.25 -10.52
N VAL A 366 5.82 17.47 -10.25
CA VAL A 366 4.73 18.11 -11.00
C VAL A 366 5.16 18.43 -12.43
N ILE A 367 6.39 18.94 -12.59
CA ILE A 367 6.99 19.19 -13.90
C ILE A 367 7.14 17.87 -14.67
N THR A 368 7.60 16.81 -14.01
CA THR A 368 7.76 15.47 -14.58
C THR A 368 6.43 14.87 -15.04
N TYR A 369 5.34 15.13 -14.31
CA TYR A 369 3.98 14.79 -14.73
C TYR A 369 3.52 15.58 -15.94
N ALA A 370 3.70 16.89 -15.94
CA ALA A 370 3.34 17.72 -17.08
C ALA A 370 4.20 17.43 -18.33
N ALA A 371 5.42 16.94 -18.14
CA ALA A 371 6.30 16.46 -19.21
C ALA A 371 5.90 15.09 -19.79
N GLY A 372 4.94 14.38 -19.18
CA GLY A 372 4.46 13.08 -19.64
C GLY A 372 5.36 11.90 -19.27
N HIS A 373 6.37 12.09 -18.41
CA HIS A 373 7.34 11.03 -18.07
C HIS A 373 6.73 9.90 -17.24
N TYR A 374 5.59 10.13 -16.60
CA TYR A 374 4.81 9.09 -15.90
C TYR A 374 3.87 8.32 -16.83
N GLY A 375 3.54 8.88 -17.99
CA GLY A 375 2.46 8.44 -18.86
C GLY A 375 1.58 9.61 -19.31
N GLU A 376 0.59 9.31 -20.16
CA GLU A 376 -0.35 10.30 -20.68
C GLU A 376 -1.42 10.64 -19.63
N PRO A 377 -1.62 11.92 -19.29
CA PRO A 377 -2.74 12.35 -18.45
C PRO A 377 -4.09 11.97 -19.05
N VAL A 378 -5.06 11.59 -18.21
CA VAL A 378 -6.41 11.18 -18.66
C VAL A 378 -7.16 12.35 -19.31
N ALA A 379 -6.85 13.58 -18.90
CA ALA A 379 -7.35 14.80 -19.52
C ALA A 379 -6.24 15.85 -19.63
N PRO A 380 -6.37 16.84 -20.53
CA PRO A 380 -5.42 17.93 -20.62
C PRO A 380 -5.27 18.66 -19.29
N ILE A 381 -4.02 19.02 -18.96
CA ILE A 381 -3.72 19.96 -17.87
C ILE A 381 -4.31 21.33 -18.25
N ASP A 382 -4.84 22.05 -17.26
CA ASP A 382 -5.34 23.41 -17.46
C ASP A 382 -4.28 24.28 -18.16
N PRO A 383 -4.59 24.94 -19.29
CA PRO A 383 -3.58 25.63 -20.08
C PRO A 383 -2.79 26.68 -19.30
N GLN A 384 -3.43 27.43 -18.40
CA GLN A 384 -2.74 28.46 -17.62
C GLN A 384 -1.80 27.85 -16.58
N VAL A 385 -2.18 26.70 -16.02
CA VAL A 385 -1.33 25.95 -15.10
C VAL A 385 -0.16 25.31 -15.86
N LEU A 386 -0.42 24.73 -17.02
CA LEU A 386 0.61 24.16 -17.89
C LEU A 386 1.65 25.22 -18.27
N ASP A 387 1.22 26.41 -18.70
CA ASP A 387 2.11 27.53 -19.02
C ASP A 387 3.02 27.90 -17.84
N ARG A 388 2.47 27.94 -16.61
CA ARG A 388 3.25 28.22 -15.40
C ARG A 388 4.25 27.11 -15.09
N ILE A 389 3.85 25.84 -15.21
CA ILE A 389 4.72 24.69 -14.99
C ILE A 389 5.88 24.71 -15.99
N MET A 390 5.59 24.97 -17.26
CA MET A 390 6.60 24.98 -18.33
C MET A 390 7.50 26.22 -18.31
N ALA A 391 7.07 27.30 -17.66
CA ALA A 391 7.90 28.47 -17.41
C ALA A 391 8.88 28.30 -16.22
N ASP A 392 8.75 27.24 -15.42
CA ASP A 392 9.70 26.97 -14.32
C ASP A 392 11.12 26.71 -14.88
N PRO A 393 12.18 27.29 -14.29
CA PRO A 393 13.55 27.09 -14.77
C PRO A 393 13.99 25.63 -14.88
N LYS A 394 13.39 24.71 -14.10
CA LYS A 394 13.71 23.28 -14.13
C LYS A 394 13.04 22.55 -15.30
N ALA A 395 11.97 23.10 -15.89
CA ALA A 395 11.16 22.42 -16.89
C ALA A 395 11.97 22.01 -18.13
N ALA A 396 12.81 22.90 -18.65
CA ALA A 396 13.67 22.61 -19.79
C ALA A 396 14.61 21.42 -19.54
N HIS A 397 15.15 21.30 -18.32
CA HIS A 397 16.03 20.19 -17.96
C HIS A 397 15.28 18.87 -17.85
N VAL A 398 14.11 18.86 -17.20
CA VAL A 398 13.27 17.66 -17.06
C VAL A 398 12.83 17.13 -18.41
N LEU A 399 12.40 18.00 -19.32
CA LEU A 399 12.01 17.63 -20.69
C LEU A 399 13.18 17.03 -21.48
N ALA A 400 14.40 17.56 -21.30
CA ALA A 400 15.60 17.07 -21.97
C ALA A 400 16.18 15.79 -21.36
N THR A 401 15.70 15.35 -20.20
CA THR A 401 16.28 14.25 -19.42
C THR A 401 15.23 13.17 -19.14
N PRO A 402 14.83 12.36 -20.15
CA PRO A 402 13.90 11.27 -19.94
C PRO A 402 14.50 10.18 -19.02
N PRO A 403 13.67 9.35 -18.37
CA PRO A 403 14.16 8.29 -17.49
C PRO A 403 15.11 7.31 -18.19
N GLU A 404 16.27 7.07 -17.60
CA GLU A 404 17.26 6.12 -18.14
C GLU A 404 16.74 4.67 -18.12
N GLN A 405 17.20 3.87 -19.09
CA GLN A 405 16.91 2.44 -19.17
C GLN A 405 18.21 1.62 -19.26
N PRO A 406 19.04 1.61 -18.19
CA PRO A 406 20.24 0.77 -18.14
C PRO A 406 19.88 -0.71 -18.18
N THR A 407 20.77 -1.50 -18.76
CA THR A 407 20.76 -2.96 -18.68
C THR A 407 21.05 -3.44 -17.26
N LEU A 408 20.67 -4.69 -16.95
CA LEU A 408 20.97 -5.29 -15.64
C LEU A 408 22.48 -5.28 -15.35
N ALA A 409 23.32 -5.62 -16.34
CA ALA A 409 24.78 -5.59 -16.19
C ALA A 409 25.34 -4.18 -15.87
N GLU A 410 24.74 -3.12 -16.43
CA GLU A 410 25.09 -1.75 -16.07
C GLU A 410 24.68 -1.41 -14.64
N LEU A 411 23.52 -1.89 -14.19
CA LEU A 411 23.05 -1.71 -12.81
C LEU A 411 23.99 -2.40 -11.80
N HIS A 412 24.39 -3.64 -12.04
CA HIS A 412 25.39 -4.34 -11.22
C HIS A 412 26.71 -3.55 -11.12
N ARG A 413 27.23 -3.05 -12.25
CA ARG A 413 28.43 -2.20 -12.27
C ARG A 413 28.25 -0.90 -11.50
N ARG A 414 27.11 -0.21 -11.68
CA ARG A 414 26.81 1.08 -11.01
C ARG A 414 26.70 0.93 -9.50
N HIS A 415 26.11 -0.17 -9.02
CA HIS A 415 25.91 -0.42 -7.59
C HIS A 415 27.03 -1.27 -6.95
N GLY A 416 27.97 -1.79 -7.73
CA GLY A 416 29.15 -2.53 -7.25
C GLY A 416 28.80 -3.83 -6.54
N THR A 417 27.87 -4.61 -7.12
CA THR A 417 27.45 -5.91 -6.59
C THR A 417 26.95 -6.80 -7.72
N ASP A 418 27.23 -8.10 -7.65
CA ASP A 418 26.65 -9.14 -8.52
C ASP A 418 25.52 -9.92 -7.83
N ASP A 419 25.25 -9.61 -6.57
CA ASP A 419 24.10 -10.12 -5.81
C ASP A 419 22.86 -9.27 -6.12
N ASP A 420 21.82 -9.92 -6.61
CA ASP A 420 20.56 -9.33 -7.06
C ASP A 420 19.75 -8.71 -5.92
N ASP A 421 19.76 -9.33 -4.74
CA ASP A 421 19.05 -8.83 -3.55
C ASP A 421 19.73 -7.56 -3.05
N GLU A 422 21.07 -7.59 -3.03
CA GLU A 422 21.88 -6.44 -2.68
C GLU A 422 21.76 -5.32 -3.72
N LEU A 423 21.69 -5.66 -5.01
CA LEU A 423 21.49 -4.70 -6.09
C LEU A 423 20.18 -3.93 -5.87
N PHE A 424 19.08 -4.65 -5.62
CA PHE A 424 17.79 -4.00 -5.39
C PHE A 424 17.82 -3.11 -4.14
N LEU A 425 18.38 -3.59 -3.02
CA LEU A 425 18.49 -2.79 -1.80
C LEU A 425 19.30 -1.51 -2.01
N ARG A 426 20.47 -1.59 -2.66
CA ARG A 426 21.32 -0.43 -2.96
C ARG A 426 20.69 0.54 -3.94
N ALA A 427 19.79 0.07 -4.80
CA ALA A 427 19.03 0.93 -5.69
C ALA A 427 17.86 1.61 -4.96
N LEU A 428 17.22 0.91 -4.02
CA LEU A 428 16.04 1.39 -3.30
C LEU A 428 16.38 2.43 -2.22
N VAL A 429 17.42 2.20 -1.43
CA VAL A 429 17.75 3.01 -0.24
C VAL A 429 19.22 3.43 -0.19
N PRO A 430 19.55 4.58 0.44
CA PRO A 430 20.93 5.01 0.58
C PRO A 430 21.81 4.02 1.35
N GLN A 431 23.08 3.88 0.96
CA GLN A 431 24.04 2.96 1.60
C GLN A 431 24.12 3.13 3.12
N ALA A 432 24.07 4.38 3.61
CA ALA A 432 24.12 4.66 5.05
C ALA A 432 22.93 4.08 5.84
N ASP A 433 21.76 3.94 5.21
CA ASP A 433 20.59 3.28 5.82
C ASP A 433 20.78 1.76 5.86
N ILE A 434 21.32 1.17 4.79
CA ILE A 434 21.66 -0.26 4.72
C ILE A 434 22.69 -0.63 5.81
N ASP A 435 23.73 0.19 5.99
CA ASP A 435 24.75 -0.04 7.01
C ASP A 435 24.16 0.01 8.42
N ARG A 436 23.24 0.95 8.68
CA ARG A 436 22.52 1.04 9.97
C ARG A 436 21.61 -0.16 10.22
N MET A 437 20.95 -0.67 9.18
CA MET A 437 20.15 -1.89 9.25
C MET A 437 21.03 -3.09 9.61
N ARG A 438 22.15 -3.28 8.91
CA ARG A 438 23.09 -4.38 9.21
C ARG A 438 23.66 -4.30 10.62
N ALA A 439 23.99 -3.08 11.08
CA ALA A 439 24.47 -2.85 12.44
C ALA A 439 23.41 -3.16 13.53
N ALA A 440 22.12 -3.16 13.19
CA ALA A 440 21.05 -3.54 14.11
C ALA A 440 21.00 -5.06 14.37
N GLY A 441 21.64 -5.86 13.51
CA GLY A 441 21.76 -7.31 13.67
C GLY A 441 20.59 -8.08 13.06
N PRO A 442 20.45 -9.37 13.42
CA PRO A 442 19.43 -10.25 12.83
C PRO A 442 18.02 -9.87 13.28
N LEU A 443 17.02 -10.38 12.54
CA LEU A 443 15.62 -10.16 12.86
C LEU A 443 15.26 -10.56 14.28
N VAL A 444 14.55 -9.67 14.96
CA VAL A 444 13.88 -9.99 16.21
C VAL A 444 12.54 -10.63 15.85
N ARG A 445 12.35 -11.90 16.23
CA ARG A 445 11.17 -12.69 15.81
C ARG A 445 10.00 -12.66 16.79
N SER A 446 10.22 -12.23 18.02
CA SER A 446 9.17 -12.18 19.04
C SER A 446 9.26 -10.93 19.90
N LEU A 447 8.10 -10.44 20.29
CA LEU A 447 7.94 -9.39 21.30
C LEU A 447 6.99 -9.93 22.38
N PRO A 448 7.46 -10.23 23.60
CA PRO A 448 6.60 -10.73 24.66
C PRO A 448 5.48 -9.73 24.97
N LEU A 449 4.23 -10.13 24.78
CA LEU A 449 3.07 -9.29 25.05
C LEU A 449 2.81 -9.11 26.55
N ALA A 450 3.19 -10.10 27.36
CA ALA A 450 2.95 -10.13 28.80
C ALA A 450 3.99 -9.36 29.64
N SER A 451 5.03 -8.77 29.04
CA SER A 451 5.93 -7.90 29.79
C SER A 451 5.28 -6.53 29.99
N SER A 452 5.12 -6.12 31.24
CA SER A 452 4.67 -4.78 31.60
C SER A 452 5.72 -3.74 31.14
N ALA A 453 5.33 -2.46 31.05
CA ALA A 453 6.26 -1.39 30.70
C ALA A 453 7.47 -1.34 31.65
N GLU A 454 7.24 -1.67 32.92
CA GLU A 454 8.24 -1.80 33.98
C GLU A 454 9.15 -3.02 33.73
N ALA A 455 8.58 -4.18 33.36
CA ALA A 455 9.39 -5.33 32.98
C ALA A 455 10.27 -5.05 31.75
N ASP A 456 9.76 -4.30 30.77
CA ASP A 456 10.53 -3.89 29.59
C ASP A 456 11.61 -2.85 29.92
N GLN A 457 11.38 -1.97 30.90
CA GLN A 457 12.41 -1.08 31.45
C GLN A 457 13.49 -1.87 32.19
N VAL A 458 13.10 -2.84 33.00
CA VAL A 458 14.03 -3.71 33.73
C VAL A 458 14.85 -4.56 32.76
N ILE A 459 14.25 -5.16 31.73
CA ILE A 459 14.97 -5.91 30.70
C ILE A 459 15.95 -4.99 29.94
N ARG A 460 15.57 -3.76 29.61
CA ARG A 460 16.49 -2.77 29.01
C ARG A 460 17.65 -2.45 29.93
N LEU A 461 17.39 -2.20 31.21
CA LEU A 461 18.42 -1.94 32.21
C LEU A 461 19.38 -3.14 32.36
N MET A 462 18.84 -4.36 32.43
CA MET A 462 19.64 -5.59 32.47
C MET A 462 20.57 -5.72 31.26
N ARG A 463 20.10 -5.37 30.06
CA ARG A 463 20.92 -5.38 28.84
C ARG A 463 22.03 -4.34 28.91
N THR A 464 21.73 -3.11 29.31
CA THR A 464 22.71 -2.03 29.44
C THR A 464 23.81 -2.36 30.45
N LEU A 465 23.43 -3.03 31.55
CA LEU A 465 24.36 -3.41 32.62
C LEU A 465 25.09 -4.75 32.37
N GLY A 466 24.74 -5.50 31.31
CA GLY A 466 25.28 -6.83 31.05
C GLY A 466 24.80 -7.90 32.04
N SER A 467 23.74 -7.64 32.80
CA SER A 467 23.20 -8.54 33.83
C SER A 467 22.35 -9.67 33.23
N ARG A 468 22.60 -10.91 33.64
CA ARG A 468 21.82 -12.10 33.24
C ARG A 468 20.59 -12.35 34.13
N HIS A 469 20.55 -11.72 35.29
CA HIS A 469 19.51 -11.92 36.29
C HIS A 469 19.18 -10.60 36.96
N PHE A 470 17.89 -10.33 37.14
CA PHE A 470 17.37 -9.26 37.96
C PHE A 470 16.37 -9.84 38.96
N ARG A 471 16.49 -9.41 40.22
CA ARG A 471 15.54 -9.73 41.27
C ARG A 471 15.23 -8.46 42.05
N LEU A 472 13.96 -8.16 42.20
CA LEU A 472 13.45 -7.09 43.05
C LEU A 472 12.47 -7.71 44.03
N ALA A 473 12.66 -7.49 45.32
CA ALA A 473 11.73 -7.90 46.37
C ALA A 473 11.46 -6.73 47.32
N SER A 474 10.19 -6.47 47.60
CA SER A 474 9.68 -5.60 48.66
C SER A 474 8.67 -6.36 49.52
N GLU A 475 8.13 -5.72 50.55
CA GLU A 475 7.08 -6.33 51.41
C GLU A 475 5.81 -6.71 50.63
N THR A 476 5.56 -6.12 49.46
CA THR A 476 4.32 -6.29 48.69
C THR A 476 4.54 -6.78 47.25
N LEU A 477 5.78 -6.88 46.77
CA LEU A 477 6.08 -7.24 45.38
C LEU A 477 7.38 -8.05 45.28
N SER A 478 7.33 -9.17 44.55
CA SER A 478 8.52 -9.94 44.14
C SER A 478 8.53 -10.10 42.63
N VAL A 479 9.57 -9.57 41.98
CA VAL A 479 9.80 -9.70 40.53
C VAL A 479 11.15 -10.36 40.30
N GLU A 480 11.13 -11.44 39.53
CA GLU A 480 12.32 -12.18 39.13
C GLU A 480 12.37 -12.34 37.62
N LEU A 481 13.48 -11.92 37.01
CA LEU A 481 13.71 -11.98 35.58
C LEU A 481 15.09 -12.57 35.32
N ALA A 482 15.14 -13.59 34.46
CA ALA A 482 16.37 -14.21 33.99
C ALA A 482 16.42 -14.11 32.45
N ARG A 483 17.62 -13.83 31.91
CA ARG A 483 17.85 -13.65 30.47
C ARG A 483 18.49 -14.88 29.84
#